data_AF-A0A3M2LH14-F1
#
_entry.id   AF-A0A3M2LH14-F1
#
_cell.length_a   1.000
_cell.length_b   1.000
_cell.length_c   1.000
_cell.angle_alpha   90.00
_cell.angle_beta   90.00
_cell.angle_gamma   90.00
#
_symmetry.space_group_name_H-M   'P 1'
#
loop_
_entity.id
_entity.type
_entity.pdbx_description
1 polymer ?
#
loop_
_entity_poly.entity_id
_entity_poly.type
_entity_poly.pdbx_seq_one_letter_code
_entity_poly.pdbx_strand_id
1 'polypeptide(L)'
;MRGSTKLRRSKTFALAAATVLGIAALPGSQASADLQSDIMNQVQQFFDVGTTAVPRADCGPGSAPENGLQGDVPAADRDSGRSTQGYTCNMSLVGGYENSQGGGITSVTYDHCSYTGTFFPGDTLRADAGVQVIDASDPANPVHTATLNEPAMVGGTWETLKVNPVRKLLVGAAVPFLEGAGYLSVYDVSDCAHPRLLNPGPGTNLGMPLPITSHEGGFSPDGNTYWVSGLVPGFLSAIDLTDPANPHVIWQGLTGLEEHGMGVSPDGNRLYISALGGFTTLDVSAVQRRDPNPQVNHIGRVFWTDGFATQHSIPVTYDGKPYLFTVDEASSGGVKLVDISDDTHPQVVNKIKLEINLPDHQDSLVASAMGGSVFSYDPHYCAADRPDDPTALACGWESSGIRVFDIKDPMHVREIAYYNPPARKGQNLQLLNSPHALASLIGPPIIEGFSVARSMLTGRFDPAKALSSRIGDLALGDLSTDWCMSAPEWHGSQLWTTCNDNGFMVLDLGNDVYSVPPDQQSTVGS
;
A
#
# COMPACT_ATOMS: atom_id res chain seq x y z
N MET A 1 -43.51 19.15 -23.44
CA MET A 1 -42.75 19.61 -22.25
C MET A 1 -42.06 18.41 -21.58
N ARG A 2 -40.87 18.02 -22.05
CA ARG A 2 -39.96 17.07 -21.38
C ARG A 2 -38.55 17.44 -21.82
N GLY A 3 -37.87 18.30 -21.07
CA GLY A 3 -36.55 18.81 -21.46
C GLY A 3 -35.77 19.56 -20.38
N SER A 4 -36.38 19.98 -19.27
CA SER A 4 -35.69 20.81 -18.28
C SER A 4 -35.11 20.06 -17.07
N THR A 5 -35.38 18.76 -16.90
CA THR A 5 -34.91 17.98 -15.74
C THR A 5 -33.50 17.41 -15.87
N LYS A 6 -33.02 17.12 -17.09
CA LYS A 6 -31.64 16.60 -17.30
C LYS A 6 -30.57 17.69 -17.12
N LEU A 7 -30.85 18.93 -17.53
CA LEU A 7 -29.90 20.03 -17.43
C LEU A 7 -29.66 20.48 -15.98
N ARG A 8 -30.67 20.34 -15.11
CA ARG A 8 -30.61 20.78 -13.71
C ARG A 8 -29.74 19.86 -12.83
N ARG A 9 -29.70 18.55 -13.12
CA ARG A 9 -28.82 17.59 -12.41
C ARG A 9 -27.34 17.77 -12.74
N SER A 10 -26.98 18.01 -14.01
CA SER A 10 -25.55 18.21 -14.37
C SER A 10 -24.94 19.45 -13.69
N LYS A 11 -25.73 20.51 -13.47
CA LYS A 11 -25.27 21.72 -12.81
C LYS A 11 -25.04 21.54 -11.31
N THR A 12 -25.81 20.69 -10.63
CA THR A 12 -25.60 20.40 -9.19
C THR A 12 -24.39 19.51 -8.96
N PHE A 13 -24.14 18.54 -9.84
CA PHE A 13 -22.92 17.72 -9.79
C PHE A 13 -21.65 18.53 -10.10
N ALA A 14 -21.70 19.43 -11.09
CA ALA A 14 -20.58 20.31 -11.41
C ALA A 14 -20.26 21.29 -10.26
N LEU A 15 -21.27 21.77 -9.52
CA LEU A 15 -21.06 22.66 -8.37
C LEU A 15 -20.45 21.92 -7.17
N ALA A 16 -20.87 20.68 -6.92
CA ALA A 16 -20.30 19.84 -5.86
C ALA A 16 -18.83 19.46 -6.16
N ALA A 17 -18.53 19.05 -7.40
CA ALA A 17 -17.17 18.76 -7.86
C ALA A 17 -16.24 19.98 -7.77
N ALA A 18 -16.73 21.17 -8.13
CA ALA A 18 -15.98 22.42 -8.01
C ALA A 18 -15.70 22.82 -6.54
N THR A 19 -16.56 22.44 -5.60
CA THR A 19 -16.40 22.76 -4.18
C THR A 19 -15.36 21.84 -3.50
N VAL A 20 -15.33 20.55 -3.88
CA VAL A 20 -14.32 19.58 -3.39
C VAL A 20 -12.92 19.94 -3.91
N LEU A 21 -12.78 20.31 -5.19
CA LEU A 21 -11.50 20.72 -5.77
C LEU A 21 -11.05 22.11 -5.30
N GLY A 22 -11.97 23.02 -4.98
CA GLY A 22 -11.65 24.33 -4.41
C GLY A 22 -10.96 24.26 -3.04
N ILE A 23 -11.11 23.16 -2.30
CA ILE A 23 -10.43 22.93 -1.02
C ILE A 23 -9.05 22.30 -1.24
N ALA A 24 -8.89 21.39 -2.21
CA ALA A 24 -7.61 20.74 -2.52
C ALA A 24 -6.64 21.57 -3.38
N ALA A 25 -7.15 22.56 -4.15
CA ALA A 25 -6.32 23.42 -5.02
C ALA A 25 -5.87 24.73 -4.35
N LEU A 26 -6.21 24.94 -3.07
CA LEU A 26 -5.69 26.09 -2.33
C LEU A 26 -4.26 25.79 -1.89
N PRO A 27 -3.27 26.66 -2.16
CA PRO A 27 -1.87 26.50 -1.73
C PRO A 27 -1.64 26.42 -0.20
N GLY A 28 -2.70 26.29 0.60
CA GLY A 28 -2.67 26.21 2.07
C GLY A 28 -3.47 25.06 2.67
N SER A 29 -4.01 24.13 1.88
CA SER A 29 -4.60 22.89 2.39
C SER A 29 -3.60 21.74 2.56
N GLN A 30 -2.40 21.88 2.00
CA GLN A 30 -1.21 21.05 2.30
C GLN A 30 -0.43 21.63 3.48
N ALA A 31 -1.12 21.89 4.61
CA ALA A 31 -0.48 22.60 5.73
C ALA A 31 0.60 21.72 6.36
N SER A 32 1.79 22.30 6.54
CA SER A 32 2.88 21.75 7.34
C SER A 32 2.78 22.28 8.78
N ALA A 33 3.35 21.55 9.74
CA ALA A 33 3.51 22.03 11.11
C ALA A 33 4.57 23.14 11.27
N ASP A 34 5.34 23.44 10.21
CA ASP A 34 6.44 24.42 10.25
C ASP A 34 5.97 25.88 10.12
N LEU A 35 6.82 26.80 10.59
CA LEU A 35 6.62 28.23 10.40
C LEU A 35 6.79 28.62 8.93
N GLN A 36 5.94 29.53 8.44
CA GLN A 36 5.89 29.99 7.05
C GLN A 36 7.24 30.51 6.51
N SER A 37 8.16 30.96 7.38
CA SER A 37 9.53 31.37 7.03
C SER A 37 10.45 30.24 6.60
N ASP A 38 10.18 29.01 7.03
CA ASP A 38 11.04 27.84 6.80
C ASP A 38 10.64 27.08 5.52
N ILE A 39 9.41 27.33 5.03
CA ILE A 39 8.75 26.56 3.96
C ILE A 39 8.99 27.13 2.56
N MET A 40 9.21 28.45 2.40
CA MET A 40 9.09 29.12 1.09
C MET A 40 10.06 28.64 0.00
N ASN A 41 11.19 28.00 0.36
CA ASN A 41 12.18 27.49 -0.60
C ASN A 41 12.29 25.96 -0.61
N GLN A 42 11.57 25.24 0.27
CA GLN A 42 11.73 23.78 0.47
C GLN A 42 10.60 22.93 -0.14
N VAL A 43 9.54 23.57 -0.64
CA VAL A 43 8.37 22.86 -1.19
C VAL A 43 8.45 22.83 -2.72
N GLN A 44 8.59 21.63 -3.27
CA GLN A 44 8.41 21.38 -4.71
C GLN A 44 6.96 20.99 -5.00
N GLN A 45 6.41 21.50 -6.10
CA GLN A 45 5.08 21.14 -6.58
C GLN A 45 5.16 20.48 -7.95
N PHE A 46 4.43 19.39 -8.11
CA PHE A 46 4.42 18.59 -9.33
C PHE A 46 3.00 18.46 -9.89
N PHE A 47 2.77 19.05 -11.06
CA PHE A 47 1.42 19.26 -11.62
C PHE A 47 1.06 18.33 -12.78
N ASP A 48 2.02 17.59 -13.33
CA ASP A 48 1.69 16.61 -14.34
C ASP A 48 0.92 15.46 -13.68
N VAL A 49 -0.19 15.05 -14.27
CA VAL A 49 -1.08 13.99 -13.75
C VAL A 49 -0.88 12.67 -14.48
N GLY A 50 0.05 12.59 -15.43
CA GLY A 50 0.31 11.40 -16.23
C GLY A 50 -0.83 11.09 -17.20
N THR A 51 -0.52 10.98 -18.48
CA THR A 51 -1.51 10.62 -19.53
C THR A 51 -1.04 9.45 -20.39
N THR A 52 -0.02 8.75 -19.92
CA THR A 52 0.60 7.63 -20.61
C THR A 52 0.74 6.50 -19.60
N ALA A 53 0.22 5.33 -19.96
CA ALA A 53 0.43 4.11 -19.21
C ALA A 53 1.76 3.48 -19.60
N VAL A 54 2.32 2.65 -18.73
CA VAL A 54 3.44 1.80 -19.11
C VAL A 54 3.00 0.79 -20.17
N PRO A 55 3.89 0.35 -21.08
CA PRO A 55 3.56 -0.68 -22.05
C PRO A 55 3.03 -1.96 -21.36
N ARG A 56 2.02 -2.57 -21.98
CA ARG A 56 1.44 -3.85 -21.56
C ARG A 56 2.47 -4.97 -21.62
N ALA A 57 2.32 -5.96 -20.74
CA ALA A 57 3.11 -7.18 -20.79
C ALA A 57 2.78 -8.04 -22.03
N ASP A 58 3.82 -8.66 -22.61
CA ASP A 58 3.68 -9.68 -23.65
C ASP A 58 3.42 -11.04 -22.99
N CYS A 59 2.16 -11.48 -22.96
CA CYS A 59 1.77 -12.70 -22.25
C CYS A 59 2.15 -13.97 -23.02
N GLY A 60 3.02 -14.78 -22.43
CA GLY A 60 3.48 -16.06 -22.97
C GLY A 60 2.49 -17.21 -22.79
N PRO A 61 2.83 -18.42 -23.26
CA PRO A 61 1.98 -19.61 -23.19
C PRO A 61 1.46 -19.90 -21.78
N GLY A 62 0.22 -20.38 -21.67
CA GLY A 62 -0.42 -20.70 -20.39
C GLY A 62 -1.06 -19.50 -19.66
N SER A 63 -0.83 -18.27 -20.15
CA SER A 63 -1.46 -17.05 -19.62
C SER A 63 -2.96 -16.98 -19.94
N ALA A 64 -3.72 -16.36 -19.04
CA ALA A 64 -5.12 -16.00 -19.21
C ALA A 64 -5.27 -14.47 -19.08
N PRO A 65 -4.91 -13.70 -20.12
CA PRO A 65 -4.76 -12.26 -20.02
C PRO A 65 -6.09 -11.53 -19.78
N GLU A 66 -5.99 -10.28 -19.33
CA GLU A 66 -7.12 -9.36 -19.18
C GLU A 66 -7.80 -9.08 -20.54
N ASN A 67 -9.13 -9.01 -20.53
CA ASN A 67 -9.93 -8.85 -21.75
C ASN A 67 -10.10 -7.38 -22.20
N GLY A 68 -9.65 -6.41 -21.40
CA GLY A 68 -9.97 -4.99 -21.56
C GLY A 68 -8.77 -4.05 -21.48
N LEU A 69 -8.96 -2.96 -20.74
CA LEU A 69 -7.88 -2.04 -20.39
C LEU A 69 -6.87 -2.77 -19.49
N GLN A 70 -5.60 -2.44 -19.63
CA GLN A 70 -4.56 -2.88 -18.70
C GLN A 70 -4.95 -2.44 -17.28
N GLY A 71 -5.01 -3.39 -16.34
CA GLY A 71 -5.40 -3.14 -14.96
C GLY A 71 -6.89 -3.35 -14.66
N ASP A 72 -7.76 -3.41 -15.67
CA ASP A 72 -9.20 -3.48 -15.42
C ASP A 72 -9.70 -4.93 -15.25
N VAL A 73 -10.60 -5.11 -14.29
CA VAL A 73 -11.52 -6.25 -14.26
C VAL A 73 -12.89 -5.74 -14.72
N PRO A 74 -13.25 -5.91 -16.01
CA PRO A 74 -14.40 -5.21 -16.58
C PRO A 74 -15.72 -5.55 -15.88
N ALA A 75 -16.63 -4.57 -15.77
CA ALA A 75 -17.98 -4.77 -15.23
C ALA A 75 -18.68 -6.03 -15.80
N ALA A 76 -18.55 -6.28 -17.11
CA ALA A 76 -19.14 -7.44 -17.77
C ALA A 76 -18.54 -8.78 -17.28
N ASP A 77 -17.25 -8.82 -16.98
CA ASP A 77 -16.59 -10.03 -16.47
C ASP A 77 -16.95 -10.27 -15.00
N ARG A 78 -17.12 -9.18 -14.23
CA ARG A 78 -17.62 -9.23 -12.85
C ARG A 78 -19.09 -9.71 -12.79
N ASP A 79 -19.95 -9.23 -13.69
CA ASP A 79 -21.36 -9.61 -13.78
C ASP A 79 -21.56 -11.06 -14.23
N SER A 80 -20.85 -11.46 -15.30
CA SER A 80 -20.93 -12.82 -15.85
C SER A 80 -20.27 -13.88 -14.95
N GLY A 81 -19.45 -13.46 -14.00
CA GLY A 81 -18.64 -14.35 -13.16
C GLY A 81 -17.34 -14.80 -13.84
N ARG A 82 -16.94 -14.24 -14.98
CA ARG A 82 -15.62 -14.50 -15.57
C ARG A 82 -14.49 -14.13 -14.61
N SER A 83 -14.66 -13.11 -13.77
CA SER A 83 -13.64 -12.69 -12.79
C SER A 83 -13.34 -13.75 -11.72
N THR A 84 -14.21 -14.75 -11.50
CA THR A 84 -13.95 -15.85 -10.55
C THR A 84 -12.96 -16.89 -11.07
N GLN A 85 -12.44 -16.72 -12.29
CA GLN A 85 -11.36 -17.54 -12.86
C GLN A 85 -9.98 -16.86 -12.75
N GLY A 86 -9.94 -15.59 -12.33
CA GLY A 86 -8.71 -14.79 -12.29
C GLY A 86 -8.18 -14.40 -13.68
N TYR A 87 -7.05 -13.70 -13.68
CA TYR A 87 -6.30 -13.30 -14.88
C TYR A 87 -4.81 -13.47 -14.64
N THR A 88 -4.08 -13.95 -15.63
CA THR A 88 -2.64 -14.23 -15.50
C THR A 88 -1.89 -13.83 -16.76
N CYS A 89 -0.67 -13.34 -16.57
CA CYS A 89 0.27 -13.06 -17.64
C CYS A 89 1.69 -13.31 -17.12
N ASN A 90 2.37 -14.33 -17.67
CA ASN A 90 3.72 -14.72 -17.26
C ASN A 90 3.91 -15.00 -15.75
N MET A 91 2.81 -15.26 -15.03
CA MET A 91 2.83 -15.56 -13.60
C MET A 91 1.74 -16.57 -13.26
N SER A 92 2.03 -17.49 -12.34
CA SER A 92 1.09 -18.53 -11.92
C SER A 92 1.14 -18.77 -10.42
N LEU A 93 0.03 -19.22 -9.85
CA LEU A 93 -0.05 -19.66 -8.47
C LEU A 93 0.73 -20.98 -8.27
N VAL A 94 1.64 -21.00 -7.31
CA VAL A 94 2.34 -22.21 -6.85
C VAL A 94 1.58 -22.86 -5.71
N GLY A 95 1.20 -22.07 -4.72
CA GLY A 95 0.49 -22.51 -3.52
C GLY A 95 -0.09 -21.34 -2.75
N GLY A 96 -0.91 -21.63 -1.76
CA GLY A 96 -1.53 -20.64 -0.90
C GLY A 96 -2.15 -21.29 0.33
N TYR A 97 -2.51 -20.49 1.32
CA TYR A 97 -3.10 -21.02 2.54
C TYR A 97 -4.60 -21.34 2.35
N GLU A 98 -4.93 -22.62 2.16
CA GLU A 98 -6.28 -23.08 1.80
C GLU A 98 -7.38 -22.68 2.80
N ASN A 99 -7.06 -22.61 4.10
CA ASN A 99 -8.01 -22.28 5.17
C ASN A 99 -8.06 -20.78 5.50
N SER A 100 -7.56 -19.93 4.61
CA SER A 100 -7.63 -18.48 4.75
C SER A 100 -9.08 -18.01 4.91
N GLN A 101 -9.31 -17.17 5.92
CA GLN A 101 -10.55 -16.39 6.07
C GLN A 101 -10.29 -14.91 5.74
N GLY A 102 -9.31 -14.64 4.89
CA GLY A 102 -8.87 -13.31 4.48
C GLY A 102 -7.49 -12.92 5.02
N GLY A 103 -6.89 -11.93 4.38
CA GLY A 103 -5.47 -11.61 4.48
C GLY A 103 -5.06 -10.41 5.35
N GLY A 104 -6.00 -9.70 5.98
CA GLY A 104 -5.71 -8.36 6.51
C GLY A 104 -5.39 -7.38 5.38
N ILE A 105 -4.75 -6.25 5.70
CA ILE A 105 -4.30 -5.24 4.70
C ILE A 105 -2.94 -5.64 4.14
N THR A 106 -1.98 -5.98 5.01
CA THR A 106 -0.62 -6.33 4.63
C THR A 106 -0.17 -7.65 5.26
N SER A 107 0.85 -8.24 4.66
CA SER A 107 1.65 -9.32 5.20
C SER A 107 3.13 -9.00 5.01
N VAL A 108 3.97 -9.66 5.79
CA VAL A 108 5.42 -9.56 5.68
C VAL A 108 6.05 -10.93 5.78
N THR A 109 7.18 -11.14 5.13
CA THR A 109 7.88 -12.43 5.10
C THR A 109 9.25 -12.36 5.77
N TYR A 110 9.70 -13.51 6.26
CA TYR A 110 11.05 -13.68 6.77
C TYR A 110 11.46 -15.13 6.67
N ASP A 111 12.65 -15.36 6.09
CA ASP A 111 13.15 -16.70 5.79
C ASP A 111 12.11 -17.49 4.97
N HIS A 112 11.57 -18.58 5.52
CA HIS A 112 10.56 -19.41 4.87
C HIS A 112 9.15 -19.18 5.44
N CYS A 113 8.90 -18.08 6.16
CA CYS A 113 7.62 -17.79 6.80
C CYS A 113 6.97 -16.50 6.31
N SER A 114 5.64 -16.46 6.39
CA SER A 114 4.80 -15.29 6.16
C SER A 114 3.97 -14.98 7.41
N TYR A 115 3.87 -13.70 7.74
CA TYR A 115 3.07 -13.16 8.82
C TYR A 115 1.91 -12.38 8.21
N THR A 116 0.71 -12.95 8.25
CA THR A 116 -0.49 -12.35 7.68
C THR A 116 -1.17 -11.46 8.70
N GLY A 117 -1.30 -10.17 8.38
CA GLY A 117 -1.89 -9.16 9.26
C GLY A 117 -3.36 -9.42 9.60
N THR A 118 -3.86 -8.63 10.55
CA THR A 118 -5.25 -8.72 11.00
C THR A 118 -6.05 -7.46 10.72
N PHE A 119 -7.37 -7.62 10.58
CA PHE A 119 -8.30 -6.51 10.39
C PHE A 119 -9.44 -6.55 11.40
N PHE A 120 -9.56 -5.47 12.18
CA PHE A 120 -10.60 -5.31 13.19
C PHE A 120 -11.91 -4.79 12.56
N PRO A 121 -13.11 -5.17 13.07
CA PRO A 121 -13.35 -6.11 14.16
C PRO A 121 -13.44 -7.57 13.71
N GLY A 122 -13.42 -7.83 12.40
CA GLY A 122 -13.74 -9.16 11.87
C GLY A 122 -12.79 -10.25 12.38
N ASP A 123 -11.50 -9.94 12.55
CA ASP A 123 -10.53 -10.89 13.08
C ASP A 123 -10.91 -11.42 14.48
N THR A 124 -11.50 -10.58 15.34
CA THR A 124 -11.90 -10.96 16.70
C THR A 124 -13.01 -12.02 16.76
N LEU A 125 -13.69 -12.27 15.64
CA LEU A 125 -14.72 -13.30 15.52
C LEU A 125 -14.14 -14.67 15.14
N ARG A 126 -12.87 -14.74 14.77
CA ARG A 126 -12.17 -15.97 14.41
C ARG A 126 -11.79 -16.76 15.65
N ALA A 127 -11.78 -18.08 15.55
CA ALA A 127 -11.33 -18.96 16.64
C ALA A 127 -9.83 -18.83 16.90
N ASP A 128 -9.10 -18.51 15.84
CA ASP A 128 -7.66 -18.28 15.74
C ASP A 128 -7.35 -16.80 15.53
N ALA A 129 -8.07 -15.90 16.22
CA ALA A 129 -7.87 -14.45 16.13
C ALA A 129 -6.41 -14.05 16.46
N GLY A 130 -5.85 -13.15 15.66
CA GLY A 130 -4.45 -12.75 15.70
C GLY A 130 -3.71 -12.97 14.38
N VAL A 131 -2.49 -12.44 14.30
CA VAL A 131 -1.62 -12.57 13.12
C VAL A 131 -1.32 -14.04 12.87
N GLN A 132 -1.59 -14.50 11.66
CA GLN A 132 -1.34 -15.89 11.26
C GLN A 132 0.13 -16.05 10.85
N VAL A 133 0.81 -17.03 11.43
CA VAL A 133 2.14 -17.46 11.01
C VAL A 133 1.99 -18.63 10.06
N ILE A 134 2.44 -18.43 8.82
CA ILE A 134 2.39 -19.42 7.75
C ILE A 134 3.81 -19.83 7.40
N ASP A 135 4.13 -21.11 7.55
CA ASP A 135 5.38 -21.73 7.08
C ASP A 135 5.20 -22.17 5.63
N ALA A 136 6.01 -21.59 4.75
CA ALA A 136 6.05 -21.86 3.31
C ALA A 136 7.37 -22.54 2.90
N SER A 137 8.00 -23.30 3.81
CA SER A 137 9.15 -24.19 3.48
C SER A 137 8.87 -25.13 2.31
N ASP A 138 7.61 -25.57 2.14
CA ASP A 138 7.07 -26.10 0.89
C ASP A 138 6.13 -25.05 0.28
N PRO A 139 6.59 -24.23 -0.70
CA PRO A 139 5.80 -23.14 -1.23
C PRO A 139 4.53 -23.60 -1.97
N ALA A 140 4.45 -24.87 -2.37
CA ALA A 140 3.25 -25.44 -2.97
C ALA A 140 2.19 -25.84 -1.93
N ASN A 141 2.59 -26.04 -0.67
CA ASN A 141 1.69 -26.43 0.42
C ASN A 141 1.99 -25.64 1.71
N PRO A 142 1.79 -24.30 1.73
CA PRO A 142 2.02 -23.51 2.95
C PRO A 142 1.10 -23.96 4.10
N VAL A 143 1.64 -24.00 5.31
CA VAL A 143 0.91 -24.47 6.50
C VAL A 143 0.90 -23.43 7.61
N HIS A 144 -0.21 -23.35 8.34
CA HIS A 144 -0.29 -22.55 9.56
C HIS A 144 0.45 -23.23 10.70
N THR A 145 1.33 -22.49 11.39
CA THR A 145 2.17 -23.02 12.49
C THR A 145 1.86 -22.37 13.84
N ALA A 146 1.49 -21.10 13.84
CA ALA A 146 1.20 -20.34 15.05
C ALA A 146 0.24 -19.17 14.79
N THR A 147 -0.39 -18.68 15.86
CA THR A 147 -1.18 -17.44 15.86
C THR A 147 -0.63 -16.52 16.93
N LEU A 148 -0.25 -15.29 16.54
CA LEU A 148 0.20 -14.26 17.47
C LEU A 148 -1.02 -13.46 17.92
N ASN A 149 -1.38 -13.55 19.19
CA ASN A 149 -2.68 -13.09 19.69
C ASN A 149 -2.58 -12.06 20.83
N GLU A 150 -1.43 -11.41 20.97
CA GLU A 150 -1.30 -10.28 21.88
C GLU A 150 -2.17 -9.10 21.43
N PRO A 151 -2.50 -8.13 22.32
CA PRO A 151 -3.46 -7.06 22.01
C PRO A 151 -3.21 -6.31 20.70
N ALA A 152 -1.94 -6.05 20.35
CA ALA A 152 -1.57 -5.41 19.09
C ALA A 152 -1.88 -6.28 17.85
N MET A 153 -1.78 -7.59 17.99
CA MET A 153 -1.95 -8.55 16.89
C MET A 153 -3.43 -8.90 16.66
N VAL A 154 -4.28 -8.81 17.69
CA VAL A 154 -5.74 -9.01 17.59
C VAL A 154 -6.48 -7.71 17.29
N GLY A 155 -5.94 -6.57 17.72
CA GLY A 155 -6.54 -5.25 17.56
C GLY A 155 -6.56 -4.71 16.12
N GLY A 156 -6.19 -5.53 15.14
CA GLY A 156 -5.90 -5.11 13.76
C GLY A 156 -4.47 -4.61 13.65
N THR A 157 -3.67 -5.13 12.73
CA THR A 157 -2.30 -4.65 12.51
C THR A 157 -2.21 -3.59 11.44
N TRP A 158 -3.20 -3.54 10.55
CA TRP A 158 -3.20 -2.65 9.37
C TRP A 158 -1.86 -2.76 8.61
N GLU A 159 -1.11 -1.67 8.45
CA GLU A 159 0.17 -1.61 7.75
C GLU A 159 1.38 -1.59 8.70
N THR A 160 1.14 -1.68 10.00
CA THR A 160 2.20 -1.63 11.02
C THR A 160 2.99 -2.95 11.13
N LEU A 161 2.54 -4.03 10.51
CA LEU A 161 3.26 -5.30 10.63
C LEU A 161 4.53 -5.25 9.77
N LYS A 162 5.70 -5.30 10.41
CA LYS A 162 7.02 -5.21 9.73
C LYS A 162 8.03 -6.18 10.33
N VAL A 163 8.97 -6.64 9.52
CA VAL A 163 10.12 -7.45 9.97
C VAL A 163 11.42 -6.68 9.75
N ASN A 164 12.32 -6.71 10.74
CA ASN A 164 13.72 -6.39 10.55
C ASN A 164 14.56 -7.69 10.46
N PRO A 165 15.13 -8.03 9.29
CA PRO A 165 15.86 -9.29 9.11
C PRO A 165 17.22 -9.31 9.82
N VAL A 166 17.84 -8.15 10.06
CA VAL A 166 19.14 -8.05 10.74
C VAL A 166 19.02 -8.43 12.22
N ARG A 167 17.98 -7.92 12.88
CA ARG A 167 17.69 -8.17 14.30
C ARG A 167 16.75 -9.34 14.52
N LYS A 168 16.16 -9.89 13.44
CA LYS A 168 15.15 -10.95 13.46
C LYS A 168 13.98 -10.57 14.36
N LEU A 169 13.48 -9.34 14.18
CA LEU A 169 12.35 -8.81 14.92
C LEU A 169 11.13 -8.69 14.03
N LEU A 170 9.98 -9.14 14.51
CA LEU A 170 8.66 -8.85 13.95
C LEU A 170 7.96 -7.89 14.90
N VAL A 171 7.47 -6.77 14.39
CA VAL A 171 6.76 -5.76 15.18
C VAL A 171 5.44 -5.44 14.52
N GLY A 172 4.42 -5.20 15.34
CA GLY A 172 3.14 -4.64 14.91
C GLY A 172 2.50 -3.85 16.04
N ALA A 173 1.77 -2.80 15.66
CA ALA A 173 0.97 -1.96 16.55
C ALA A 173 -0.53 -2.12 16.23
N ALA A 174 -1.39 -1.93 17.24
CA ALA A 174 -2.83 -2.04 17.02
C ALA A 174 -3.35 -0.87 16.18
N VAL A 175 -4.23 -1.14 15.23
CA VAL A 175 -4.93 -0.15 14.39
C VAL A 175 -6.38 -0.63 14.19
N PRO A 176 -7.25 -0.46 15.20
CA PRO A 176 -8.61 -1.00 15.13
C PRO A 176 -9.54 -0.27 14.16
N PHE A 177 -9.32 1.03 13.88
CA PHE A 177 -10.20 1.79 13.00
C PHE A 177 -9.48 2.95 12.34
N LEU A 178 -8.76 2.70 11.23
CA LEU A 178 -7.90 3.67 10.52
C LEU A 178 -6.82 4.33 11.40
N GLU A 179 -6.83 4.11 12.71
CA GLU A 179 -5.95 4.71 13.69
C GLU A 179 -6.01 3.80 14.92
N GLY A 180 -4.89 3.72 15.62
CA GLY A 180 -4.78 3.07 16.89
C GLY A 180 -3.93 3.86 17.87
N ALA A 181 -3.75 3.28 19.05
CA ALA A 181 -3.00 3.91 20.10
C ALA A 181 -2.48 2.86 21.08
N GLY A 182 -1.33 3.16 21.69
CA GLY A 182 -0.91 2.50 22.91
C GLY A 182 -0.25 1.13 22.77
N TYR A 183 -0.70 0.30 21.83
CA TYR A 183 -0.37 -1.12 21.83
C TYR A 183 0.59 -1.50 20.73
N LEU A 184 1.67 -2.18 21.13
CA LEU A 184 2.74 -2.66 20.26
C LEU A 184 3.27 -3.99 20.81
N SER A 185 3.50 -4.96 19.93
CA SER A 185 4.13 -6.23 20.30
C SER A 185 5.35 -6.49 19.44
N VAL A 186 6.44 -6.91 20.08
CA VAL A 186 7.75 -7.20 19.51
C VAL A 186 8.03 -8.69 19.68
N TYR A 187 8.30 -9.39 18.58
CA TYR A 187 8.60 -10.80 18.57
C TYR A 187 10.01 -11.05 18.02
N ASP A 188 10.71 -12.03 18.60
CA ASP A 188 11.89 -12.65 18.02
C ASP A 188 11.44 -13.72 17.01
N VAL A 189 11.89 -13.60 15.77
CA VAL A 189 11.59 -14.51 14.65
C VAL A 189 12.81 -15.33 14.23
N SER A 190 13.77 -15.53 15.14
CA SER A 190 14.90 -16.43 14.90
C SER A 190 14.48 -17.86 14.53
N ASP A 191 13.36 -18.33 15.07
CA ASP A 191 12.56 -19.44 14.54
C ASP A 191 11.30 -18.82 13.93
N CYS A 192 11.30 -18.64 12.61
CA CYS A 192 10.26 -17.84 11.94
C CYS A 192 8.86 -18.46 12.09
N ALA A 193 8.79 -19.79 12.22
CA ALA A 193 7.54 -20.55 12.32
C ALA A 193 6.95 -20.53 13.74
N HIS A 194 7.75 -20.15 14.75
CA HIS A 194 7.33 -20.05 16.15
C HIS A 194 7.82 -18.75 16.82
N PRO A 195 7.32 -17.57 16.40
CA PRO A 195 7.75 -16.30 16.96
C PRO A 195 7.55 -16.22 18.47
N ARG A 196 8.51 -15.61 19.16
CA ARG A 196 8.49 -15.48 20.63
C ARG A 196 8.36 -14.03 21.03
N LEU A 197 7.32 -13.70 21.80
CA LEU A 197 7.12 -12.37 22.36
C LEU A 197 8.30 -11.94 23.24
N LEU A 198 8.78 -10.71 23.04
CA LEU A 198 9.89 -10.12 23.77
C LEU A 198 9.44 -9.11 24.84
N ASN A 199 8.35 -8.37 24.61
CA ASN A 199 7.91 -7.24 25.46
C ASN A 199 6.59 -7.48 26.23
N PRO A 200 6.44 -8.51 27.08
CA PRO A 200 5.17 -8.78 27.78
C PRO A 200 4.69 -7.66 28.74
N GLY A 201 5.51 -6.62 28.95
CA GLY A 201 5.19 -5.41 29.72
C GLY A 201 4.85 -4.22 28.83
N PRO A 202 5.77 -3.24 28.64
CA PRO A 202 5.49 -2.02 27.89
C PRO A 202 4.99 -2.29 26.46
N GLY A 203 3.86 -1.68 26.08
CA GLY A 203 3.22 -1.82 24.78
C GLY A 203 2.29 -3.03 24.64
N THR A 204 2.62 -4.19 25.22
CA THR A 204 1.77 -5.39 25.12
C THR A 204 0.77 -5.49 26.27
N ASN A 205 1.19 -5.16 27.49
CA ASN A 205 0.30 -5.21 28.65
C ASN A 205 -0.74 -4.08 28.57
N LEU A 206 -2.02 -4.44 28.72
CA LEU A 206 -3.14 -3.48 28.69
C LEU A 206 -3.02 -2.34 29.71
N GLY A 207 -2.28 -2.54 30.80
CA GLY A 207 -2.00 -1.52 31.81
C GLY A 207 -0.73 -0.69 31.57
N MET A 208 0.02 -0.95 30.50
CA MET A 208 1.29 -0.27 30.18
C MET A 208 1.36 0.16 28.70
N PRO A 209 0.38 0.94 28.19
CA PRO A 209 0.43 1.42 26.82
C PRO A 209 1.63 2.36 26.60
N LEU A 210 2.20 2.35 25.39
CA LEU A 210 3.17 3.35 24.94
C LEU A 210 2.44 4.64 24.56
N PRO A 211 3.08 5.82 24.65
CA PRO A 211 2.43 7.09 24.30
C PRO A 211 2.33 7.31 22.78
N ILE A 212 1.98 6.31 21.98
CA ILE A 212 1.94 6.36 20.51
C ILE A 212 0.51 6.37 19.97
N THR A 213 0.38 6.92 18.77
CA THR A 213 -0.71 6.68 17.81
C THR A 213 -0.17 5.77 16.69
N SER A 214 -1.03 5.14 15.90
CA SER A 214 -0.60 4.11 14.94
C SER A 214 -1.55 3.94 13.77
N HIS A 215 -0.98 3.93 12.58
CA HIS A 215 -1.61 3.61 11.30
C HIS A 215 -0.66 2.73 10.47
N GLU A 216 0.56 3.21 10.30
CA GLU A 216 1.66 2.59 9.57
C GLU A 216 2.88 2.40 10.48
N GLY A 217 3.87 1.65 10.00
CA GLY A 217 5.14 1.53 10.71
C GLY A 217 6.29 1.05 9.84
N GLY A 218 7.50 1.17 10.37
CA GLY A 218 8.75 0.89 9.65
C GLY A 218 9.96 0.80 10.57
N PHE A 219 10.99 0.09 10.16
CA PHE A 219 12.25 -0.03 10.89
C PHE A 219 13.32 0.91 10.34
N SER A 220 14.11 1.49 11.24
CA SER A 220 15.47 1.89 10.86
C SER A 220 16.27 0.65 10.43
N PRO A 221 17.20 0.74 9.45
CA PRO A 221 17.91 -0.43 8.91
C PRO A 221 18.61 -1.31 9.96
N ASP A 222 19.13 -0.71 11.03
CA ASP A 222 19.81 -1.43 12.12
C ASP A 222 18.87 -2.17 13.09
N GLY A 223 17.56 -2.00 12.93
CA GLY A 223 16.51 -2.59 13.75
C GLY A 223 16.46 -2.06 15.18
N ASN A 224 17.18 -0.98 15.50
CA ASN A 224 17.14 -0.36 16.82
C ASN A 224 15.97 0.59 16.98
N THR A 225 15.46 1.19 15.90
CA THR A 225 14.30 2.09 15.93
C THR A 225 13.16 1.46 15.15
N TYR A 226 11.98 1.44 15.75
CA TYR A 226 10.74 1.20 15.03
C TYR A 226 9.93 2.50 15.03
N TRP A 227 9.65 3.00 13.84
CA TRP A 227 8.88 4.20 13.57
C TRP A 227 7.41 3.82 13.43
N VAL A 228 6.54 4.66 13.99
CA VAL A 228 5.10 4.52 13.89
C VAL A 228 4.51 5.88 13.60
N SER A 229 3.75 5.98 12.53
CA SER A 229 2.96 7.16 12.17
C SER A 229 1.50 6.94 12.53
N GLY A 230 0.88 7.96 13.11
CA GLY A 230 -0.56 8.08 13.22
C GLY A 230 -1.10 8.92 12.07
N LEU A 231 -2.22 8.49 11.49
CA LEU A 231 -2.85 9.08 10.31
C LEU A 231 -3.25 10.53 10.57
N VAL A 232 -4.06 10.80 11.60
CA VAL A 232 -4.52 12.17 11.91
C VAL A 232 -4.48 12.42 13.42
N PRO A 233 -3.76 13.46 13.91
CA PRO A 233 -3.18 14.58 13.16
C PRO A 233 -1.69 14.40 12.79
N GLY A 234 -1.31 13.44 11.93
CA GLY A 234 0.07 13.29 11.43
C GLY A 234 1.10 13.28 12.55
N PHE A 235 1.08 12.23 13.38
CA PHE A 235 1.93 12.14 14.55
C PHE A 235 2.92 11.00 14.40
N LEU A 236 4.21 11.33 14.32
CA LEU A 236 5.28 10.36 14.17
C LEU A 236 5.93 10.05 15.52
N SER A 237 6.18 8.78 15.78
CA SER A 237 6.85 8.29 16.98
C SER A 237 8.05 7.42 16.64
N ALA A 238 9.19 7.67 17.29
CA ALA A 238 10.36 6.81 17.28
C ALA A 238 10.39 5.95 18.54
N ILE A 239 10.30 4.63 18.37
CA ILE A 239 10.31 3.65 19.46
C ILE A 239 11.68 2.97 19.48
N ASP A 240 12.38 3.06 20.61
CA ASP A 240 13.67 2.41 20.79
C ASP A 240 13.48 0.93 21.13
N LEU A 241 14.11 0.09 20.31
CA LEU A 241 14.18 -1.36 20.37
C LEU A 241 15.62 -1.86 20.56
N THR A 242 16.53 -0.98 21.01
CA THR A 242 17.87 -1.41 21.46
C THR A 242 17.75 -2.57 22.46
N ASP A 243 16.85 -2.43 23.44
CA ASP A 243 16.31 -3.53 24.25
C ASP A 243 14.85 -3.81 23.86
N PRO A 244 14.59 -4.83 23.01
CA PRO A 244 13.23 -5.12 22.55
C PRO A 244 12.31 -5.64 23.64
N ALA A 245 12.82 -5.99 24.83
CA ALA A 245 11.98 -6.38 25.97
C ALA A 245 11.41 -5.17 26.73
N ASN A 246 11.95 -3.97 26.50
CA ASN A 246 11.55 -2.73 27.15
C ASN A 246 11.42 -1.58 26.12
N PRO A 247 10.50 -1.70 25.15
CA PRO A 247 10.30 -0.68 24.13
C PRO A 247 9.83 0.62 24.80
N HIS A 248 10.39 1.75 24.36
CA HIS A 248 9.97 3.06 24.85
C HIS A 248 10.19 4.12 23.78
N VAL A 249 9.39 5.17 23.85
CA VAL A 249 9.44 6.27 22.90
C VAL A 249 10.60 7.20 23.22
N ILE A 250 11.46 7.46 22.23
CA ILE A 250 12.64 8.34 22.37
C ILE A 250 12.50 9.66 21.62
N TRP A 251 11.53 9.77 20.72
CA TRP A 251 11.17 11.00 20.03
C TRP A 251 9.73 10.93 19.52
N GLN A 252 9.03 12.07 19.54
CA GLN A 252 7.73 12.22 18.87
C GLN A 252 7.59 13.64 18.33
N GLY A 253 6.87 13.79 17.24
CA GLY A 253 6.59 15.09 16.64
C GLY A 253 5.41 15.03 15.69
N LEU A 254 4.81 16.20 15.48
CA LEU A 254 3.87 16.42 14.37
C LEU A 254 4.70 16.71 13.13
N THR A 255 4.59 15.89 12.09
CA THR A 255 5.37 16.02 10.85
C THR A 255 4.49 16.46 9.68
N GLY A 256 3.17 16.32 9.81
CA GLY A 256 2.18 16.84 8.85
C GLY A 256 0.78 16.97 9.44
N LEU A 257 -0.18 17.36 8.59
CA LEU A 257 -1.61 17.23 8.92
C LEU A 257 -2.10 15.77 8.85
N GLU A 258 -1.46 15.01 7.97
CA GLU A 258 -1.69 13.60 7.72
C GLU A 258 -0.32 12.97 7.44
N GLU A 259 -0.13 11.78 7.98
CA GLU A 259 1.06 10.95 7.76
C GLU A 259 0.63 9.51 7.54
N HIS A 260 1.19 8.89 6.52
CA HIS A 260 0.92 7.51 6.16
C HIS A 260 2.18 6.67 6.41
N GLY A 261 2.59 5.86 5.44
CA GLY A 261 3.81 5.07 5.50
C GLY A 261 5.07 5.88 5.32
N MET A 262 6.18 5.16 5.27
CA MET A 262 7.51 5.75 5.26
C MET A 262 8.50 4.92 4.46
N GLY A 263 9.55 5.58 4.00
CA GLY A 263 10.80 4.96 3.57
C GLY A 263 11.97 5.42 4.45
N VAL A 264 12.95 4.55 4.70
CA VAL A 264 14.15 4.91 5.48
C VAL A 264 15.40 4.76 4.62
N SER A 265 16.26 5.78 4.58
CA SER A 265 17.54 5.68 3.85
C SER A 265 18.40 4.52 4.37
N PRO A 266 19.28 3.93 3.53
CA PRO A 266 20.12 2.80 3.94
C PRO A 266 21.00 3.04 5.17
N ASP A 267 21.38 4.29 5.44
CA ASP A 267 22.16 4.70 6.60
C ASP A 267 21.32 5.03 7.85
N GLY A 268 19.99 4.98 7.73
CA GLY A 268 19.04 5.28 8.80
C GLY A 268 18.91 6.77 9.17
N ASN A 269 19.55 7.68 8.43
CA ASN A 269 19.58 9.10 8.77
C ASN A 269 18.50 9.96 8.10
N ARG A 270 17.79 9.41 7.11
CA ARG A 270 16.66 10.06 6.44
C ARG A 270 15.41 9.21 6.57
N LEU A 271 14.31 9.88 6.90
CA LEU A 271 12.98 9.32 6.83
C LEU A 271 12.18 10.07 5.75
N TYR A 272 11.69 9.33 4.77
CA TYR A 272 10.80 9.82 3.72
C TYR A 272 9.37 9.51 4.17
N ILE A 273 8.75 10.43 4.90
CA ILE A 273 7.40 10.26 5.44
C ILE A 273 6.36 10.65 4.38
N SER A 274 5.48 9.72 4.06
CA SER A 274 4.38 9.96 3.13
C SER A 274 3.40 10.96 3.75
N ALA A 275 2.80 11.79 2.88
CA ALA A 275 1.84 12.80 3.27
C ALA A 275 0.75 12.91 2.20
N LEU A 276 -0.30 13.67 2.52
CA LEU A 276 -1.40 13.94 1.60
C LEU A 276 -0.93 14.53 0.26
N GLY A 277 -0.87 13.67 -0.76
CA GLY A 277 -0.40 13.99 -2.11
C GLY A 277 1.06 14.40 -2.17
N GLY A 278 1.95 13.60 -1.58
CA GLY A 278 3.39 13.83 -1.63
C GLY A 278 4.16 13.12 -0.53
N PHE A 279 5.39 13.57 -0.30
CA PHE A 279 6.15 13.15 0.87
C PHE A 279 7.05 14.27 1.38
N THR A 280 7.48 14.09 2.62
CA THR A 280 8.41 14.96 3.32
C THR A 280 9.66 14.17 3.69
N THR A 281 10.82 14.78 3.53
CA THR A 281 12.11 14.24 3.97
C THR A 281 12.47 14.83 5.32
N LEU A 282 12.76 13.96 6.28
CA LEU A 282 13.20 14.31 7.62
C LEU A 282 14.65 13.88 7.85
N ASP A 283 15.44 14.75 8.48
CA ASP A 283 16.72 14.35 9.08
C ASP A 283 16.44 13.72 10.46
N VAL A 284 16.60 12.41 10.55
CA VAL A 284 16.40 11.63 11.78
C VAL A 284 17.72 11.17 12.40
N SER A 285 18.85 11.71 11.96
CA SER A 285 20.18 11.26 12.38
C SER A 285 20.43 11.41 13.89
N ALA A 286 19.84 12.42 14.53
CA ALA A 286 19.92 12.58 15.98
C ALA A 286 19.20 11.46 16.74
N VAL A 287 18.04 11.02 16.23
CA VAL A 287 17.32 9.86 16.77
C VAL A 287 18.15 8.59 16.54
N GLN A 288 18.68 8.41 15.32
CA GLN A 288 19.49 7.25 14.95
C GLN A 288 20.74 7.10 15.83
N ARG A 289 21.40 8.20 16.19
CA ARG A 289 22.55 8.22 17.12
C ARG A 289 22.19 8.11 18.60
N ARG A 290 20.90 8.12 18.95
CA ARG A 290 20.39 8.18 20.33
C ARG A 290 20.87 9.41 21.09
N ASP A 291 20.92 10.56 20.41
CA ASP A 291 21.28 11.83 21.03
C ASP A 291 20.23 12.22 22.10
N PRO A 292 20.61 12.84 23.23
CA PRO A 292 19.65 13.36 24.19
C PRO A 292 18.84 14.51 23.59
N ASN A 293 17.51 14.48 23.73
CA ASN A 293 16.57 15.44 23.15
C ASN A 293 16.76 15.62 21.62
N PRO A 294 16.64 14.53 20.85
CA PRO A 294 16.95 14.57 19.42
C PRO A 294 16.03 15.56 18.71
N GLN A 295 16.60 16.32 17.77
CA GLN A 295 15.85 17.22 16.89
C GLN A 295 15.69 16.54 15.55
N VAL A 296 14.47 16.55 15.02
CA VAL A 296 14.14 16.02 13.69
C VAL A 296 13.70 17.20 12.84
N ASN A 297 14.46 17.47 11.78
CA ASN A 297 14.21 18.62 10.92
C ASN A 297 13.59 18.17 9.61
N HIS A 298 12.63 18.96 9.13
CA HIS A 298 12.18 18.88 7.75
C HIS A 298 13.26 19.47 6.84
N ILE A 299 13.73 18.70 5.86
CA ILE A 299 14.83 19.13 4.99
C ILE A 299 14.44 19.24 3.52
N GLY A 300 13.40 18.53 3.07
CA GLY A 300 12.91 18.60 1.69
C GLY A 300 11.49 18.09 1.57
N ARG A 301 10.74 18.58 0.59
CA ARG A 301 9.34 18.19 0.35
C ARG A 301 8.99 18.23 -1.12
N VAL A 302 8.20 17.27 -1.57
CA VAL A 302 7.54 17.32 -2.88
C VAL A 302 6.10 16.90 -2.74
N PHE A 303 5.20 17.74 -3.25
CA PHE A 303 3.78 17.44 -3.36
C PHE A 303 3.36 17.40 -4.81
N TRP A 304 2.37 16.56 -5.10
CA TRP A 304 1.78 16.40 -6.42
C TRP A 304 0.28 16.67 -6.40
N THR A 305 -0.29 16.70 -7.60
CA THR A 305 -1.73 16.94 -7.76
C THR A 305 -2.51 15.66 -8.02
N ASP A 306 -1.91 14.56 -8.46
CA ASP A 306 -2.52 13.24 -8.63
C ASP A 306 -1.96 12.25 -7.59
N GLY A 307 -2.78 11.36 -7.02
CA GLY A 307 -2.37 10.62 -5.83
C GLY A 307 -2.72 11.42 -4.58
N PHE A 308 -3.87 11.16 -3.96
CA PHE A 308 -4.34 11.95 -2.81
C PHE A 308 -3.80 11.42 -1.48
N ALA A 309 -3.58 10.12 -1.37
CA ALA A 309 -2.96 9.45 -0.25
C ALA A 309 -1.71 8.73 -0.77
N THR A 310 -0.56 9.10 -0.24
CA THR A 310 0.72 8.50 -0.59
C THR A 310 1.00 7.41 0.42
N GLN A 311 1.27 6.18 -0.05
CA GLN A 311 1.47 5.04 0.83
C GLN A 311 2.87 5.07 1.45
N HIS A 312 3.89 4.68 0.69
CA HIS A 312 5.24 4.50 1.18
C HIS A 312 6.27 4.83 0.11
N SER A 313 7.54 4.93 0.52
CA SER A 313 8.67 5.19 -0.37
C SER A 313 9.73 4.10 -0.24
N ILE A 314 10.29 3.67 -1.37
CA ILE A 314 11.29 2.61 -1.48
C ILE A 314 12.60 3.24 -1.96
N PRO A 315 13.59 3.42 -1.07
CA PRO A 315 14.90 3.94 -1.47
C PRO A 315 15.69 2.92 -2.28
N VAL A 316 16.18 3.36 -3.43
CA VAL A 316 17.00 2.55 -4.35
C VAL A 316 18.12 3.40 -4.94
N THR A 317 19.11 2.76 -5.56
CA THR A 317 20.14 3.46 -6.34
C THR A 317 20.21 2.93 -7.77
N TYR A 318 20.58 3.81 -8.72
CA TYR A 318 20.95 3.45 -10.09
C TYR A 318 22.32 4.05 -10.39
N ASP A 319 23.32 3.21 -10.68
CA ASP A 319 24.72 3.58 -10.85
C ASP A 319 25.24 4.46 -9.68
N GLY A 320 24.80 4.15 -8.46
CA GLY A 320 25.14 4.88 -7.23
C GLY A 320 24.41 6.21 -7.03
N LYS A 321 23.51 6.60 -7.94
CA LYS A 321 22.64 7.78 -7.80
C LYS A 321 21.35 7.40 -7.07
N PRO A 322 20.92 8.11 -6.01
CA PRO A 322 19.78 7.70 -5.19
C PRO A 322 18.44 8.15 -5.78
N TYR A 323 17.46 7.26 -5.70
CA TYR A 323 16.08 7.47 -6.12
C TYR A 323 15.11 6.90 -5.09
N LEU A 324 13.85 7.33 -5.15
CA LEU A 324 12.72 6.70 -4.46
C LEU A 324 11.71 6.21 -5.48
N PHE A 325 11.20 5.00 -5.31
CA PHE A 325 9.86 4.66 -5.81
C PHE A 325 8.85 5.00 -4.73
N THR A 326 7.95 5.94 -4.99
CA THR A 326 6.90 6.35 -4.05
C THR A 326 5.54 5.96 -4.59
N VAL A 327 4.76 5.25 -3.79
CA VAL A 327 3.48 4.65 -4.19
C VAL A 327 2.33 5.51 -3.69
N ASP A 328 1.31 5.75 -4.53
CA ASP A 328 0.06 6.42 -4.15
C ASP A 328 -1.13 5.45 -4.20
N GLU A 329 -1.78 5.25 -3.05
CA GLU A 329 -2.91 4.31 -2.85
C GLU A 329 -4.28 4.90 -3.19
N ALA A 330 -4.34 6.12 -3.72
CA ALA A 330 -5.61 6.80 -3.93
C ALA A 330 -5.61 7.79 -5.09
N SER A 331 -6.74 7.88 -5.78
CA SER A 331 -6.97 8.89 -6.82
C SER A 331 -5.93 8.82 -7.95
N SER A 332 -5.50 7.59 -8.26
CA SER A 332 -4.62 7.19 -9.38
C SER A 332 -3.37 8.01 -9.57
N GLY A 333 -2.66 8.25 -8.46
CA GLY A 333 -1.30 8.78 -8.43
C GLY A 333 -0.21 7.83 -8.91
N GLY A 334 -0.52 6.53 -9.07
CA GLY A 334 0.40 5.51 -9.58
C GLY A 334 1.63 5.34 -8.69
N VAL A 335 2.72 4.84 -9.28
CA VAL A 335 4.04 4.86 -8.63
C VAL A 335 4.88 5.96 -9.26
N LYS A 336 5.54 6.79 -8.46
CA LYS A 336 6.43 7.86 -8.90
C LYS A 336 7.88 7.46 -8.67
N LEU A 337 8.73 7.73 -9.66
CA LEU A 337 10.18 7.71 -9.47
C LEU A 337 10.63 9.12 -9.14
N VAL A 338 11.35 9.27 -8.03
CA VAL A 338 11.80 10.55 -7.50
C VAL A 338 13.32 10.54 -7.39
N ASP A 339 13.98 11.49 -8.06
CA ASP A 339 15.41 11.74 -7.87
C ASP A 339 15.62 12.46 -6.53
N ILE A 340 16.43 11.85 -5.68
CA ILE A 340 16.79 12.36 -4.34
C ILE A 340 18.29 12.56 -4.19
N SER A 341 19.00 12.81 -5.30
CA SER A 341 20.44 13.17 -5.27
C SER A 341 20.70 14.42 -4.43
N ASP A 342 19.70 15.30 -4.35
CA ASP A 342 19.57 16.34 -3.36
C ASP A 342 18.26 16.12 -2.60
N ASP A 343 18.35 15.53 -1.41
CA ASP A 343 17.22 15.20 -0.55
C ASP A 343 16.51 16.45 0.02
N THR A 344 17.09 17.63 -0.16
CA THR A 344 16.46 18.91 0.14
C THR A 344 15.60 19.45 -1.02
N HIS A 345 15.79 18.92 -2.23
CA HIS A 345 15.03 19.28 -3.43
C HIS A 345 14.63 18.04 -4.26
N PRO A 346 13.80 17.13 -3.71
CA PRO A 346 13.36 15.94 -4.43
C PRO A 346 12.62 16.28 -5.72
N GLN A 347 12.87 15.52 -6.80
CA GLN A 347 12.28 15.77 -8.12
C GLN A 347 11.62 14.52 -8.69
N VAL A 348 10.32 14.59 -9.00
CA VAL A 348 9.63 13.52 -9.72
C VAL A 348 10.14 13.47 -11.17
N VAL A 349 10.70 12.33 -11.57
CA VAL A 349 11.37 12.14 -12.87
C VAL A 349 10.68 11.11 -13.76
N ASN A 350 9.90 10.18 -13.18
CA ASN A 350 9.08 9.25 -13.96
C ASN A 350 7.82 8.80 -13.18
N LYS A 351 6.90 8.12 -13.88
CA LYS A 351 5.68 7.53 -13.33
C LYS A 351 5.38 6.18 -13.95
N ILE A 352 4.74 5.34 -13.14
CA ILE A 352 4.19 4.05 -13.54
C ILE A 352 2.68 4.12 -13.31
N LYS A 353 1.91 3.97 -14.39
CA LYS A 353 0.45 3.88 -14.37
C LYS A 353 -0.01 2.79 -15.30
N LEU A 354 -1.08 2.10 -14.94
CA LEU A 354 -1.81 1.23 -15.86
C LEU A 354 -2.78 2.08 -16.68
N GLU A 355 -3.29 1.53 -17.79
CA GLU A 355 -4.30 2.22 -18.61
C GLU A 355 -5.54 2.62 -17.79
N ILE A 356 -6.03 1.75 -16.90
CA ILE A 356 -7.21 2.04 -16.07
C ILE A 356 -7.03 3.27 -15.16
N ASN A 357 -5.78 3.61 -14.79
CA ASN A 357 -5.46 4.77 -13.95
C ASN A 357 -5.43 6.09 -14.72
N LEU A 358 -5.49 6.07 -16.06
CA LEU A 358 -5.36 7.31 -16.83
C LEU A 358 -6.64 8.17 -16.71
N PRO A 359 -6.50 9.51 -16.81
CA PRO A 359 -7.65 10.41 -16.75
C PRO A 359 -8.75 10.12 -17.77
N ASP A 360 -8.39 9.54 -18.93
CA ASP A 360 -9.30 9.24 -20.04
C ASP A 360 -10.10 7.94 -19.81
N HIS A 361 -9.78 7.18 -18.76
CA HIS A 361 -10.38 5.88 -18.44
C HIS A 361 -11.13 5.86 -17.10
N GLN A 362 -11.25 7.01 -16.43
CA GLN A 362 -11.96 7.16 -15.15
C GLN A 362 -13.44 6.81 -15.23
N ASP A 363 -14.04 6.90 -16.42
CA ASP A 363 -15.41 6.43 -16.67
C ASP A 363 -15.52 4.90 -16.61
N SER A 364 -14.55 4.21 -17.19
CA SER A 364 -14.44 2.75 -17.23
C SER A 364 -14.08 2.21 -15.84
N LEU A 365 -13.18 2.91 -15.14
CA LEU A 365 -12.87 2.68 -13.74
C LEU A 365 -14.15 2.70 -12.88
N VAL A 366 -14.92 3.79 -12.95
CA VAL A 366 -16.18 3.89 -12.19
C VAL A 366 -17.16 2.78 -12.60
N ALA A 367 -17.30 2.51 -13.90
CA ALA A 367 -18.20 1.48 -14.40
C ALA A 367 -17.89 0.09 -13.83
N SER A 368 -16.60 -0.26 -13.75
CA SER A 368 -16.12 -1.57 -13.28
C SER A 368 -16.08 -1.65 -11.75
N ALA A 369 -15.59 -0.61 -11.06
CA ALA A 369 -15.38 -0.57 -9.62
C ALA A 369 -16.67 -0.55 -8.79
N MET A 370 -17.80 -0.11 -9.35
CA MET A 370 -19.08 -0.10 -8.63
C MET A 370 -19.44 -1.49 -8.10
N GLY A 371 -19.85 -1.55 -6.83
CA GLY A 371 -20.10 -2.81 -6.12
C GLY A 371 -18.83 -3.52 -5.64
N GLY A 372 -17.65 -2.92 -5.84
CA GLY A 372 -16.33 -3.43 -5.44
C GLY A 372 -15.69 -2.70 -4.26
N SER A 373 -16.43 -1.82 -3.58
CA SER A 373 -16.03 -1.10 -2.37
C SER A 373 -15.17 0.16 -2.56
N VAL A 374 -14.53 0.63 -1.47
CA VAL A 374 -14.00 1.99 -1.29
C VAL A 374 -12.70 2.23 -2.05
N PHE A 375 -11.86 1.20 -2.15
CA PHE A 375 -10.64 1.13 -2.97
C PHE A 375 -10.95 0.48 -4.31
N SER A 376 -10.11 0.68 -5.33
CA SER A 376 -10.39 0.19 -6.67
C SER A 376 -9.17 -0.33 -7.41
N TYR A 377 -8.43 0.54 -8.09
CA TYR A 377 -7.45 0.17 -9.09
C TYR A 377 -6.13 0.90 -8.87
N ASP A 378 -5.81 1.28 -7.64
CA ASP A 378 -4.57 1.98 -7.29
C ASP A 378 -3.50 1.03 -6.73
N PRO A 379 -2.20 1.38 -6.85
CA PRO A 379 -1.13 0.63 -6.21
C PRO A 379 -1.11 0.92 -4.71
N HIS A 380 -0.89 -0.09 -3.88
CA HIS A 380 -0.86 0.08 -2.43
C HIS A 380 0.58 -0.03 -1.91
N TYR A 381 1.14 -1.25 -1.90
CA TYR A 381 2.55 -1.48 -1.58
C TYR A 381 3.31 -2.06 -2.76
N CYS A 382 4.58 -1.69 -2.88
CA CYS A 382 5.51 -2.27 -3.83
C CYS A 382 6.78 -2.80 -3.14
N ALA A 383 7.53 -3.64 -3.85
CA ALA A 383 8.86 -4.10 -3.46
C ALA A 383 9.77 -4.10 -4.69
N ALA A 384 10.92 -3.45 -4.59
CA ALA A 384 12.00 -3.61 -5.56
C ALA A 384 12.74 -4.92 -5.27
N ASP A 385 13.25 -5.57 -6.32
CA ASP A 385 13.94 -6.87 -6.17
C ASP A 385 15.32 -6.78 -5.51
N ARG A 386 15.92 -5.59 -5.50
CA ARG A 386 17.14 -5.22 -4.75
C ARG A 386 17.25 -3.71 -4.56
N PRO A 387 18.03 -3.21 -3.59
CA PRO A 387 18.17 -1.77 -3.37
C PRO A 387 19.10 -1.10 -4.39
N ASP A 388 20.12 -1.81 -4.88
CA ASP A 388 21.13 -1.27 -5.80
C ASP A 388 20.93 -1.81 -7.23
N ASP A 389 20.78 -0.90 -8.19
CA ASP A 389 20.48 -1.18 -9.60
C ASP A 389 19.31 -2.16 -9.80
N PRO A 390 18.12 -1.94 -9.19
CA PRO A 390 17.02 -2.90 -9.27
C PRO A 390 16.63 -3.24 -10.71
N THR A 391 16.22 -4.49 -10.93
CA THR A 391 15.77 -4.96 -12.24
C THR A 391 14.26 -5.07 -12.36
N ALA A 392 13.56 -5.26 -11.24
CA ALA A 392 12.12 -5.41 -11.23
C ALA A 392 11.46 -4.77 -10.01
N LEU A 393 10.24 -4.28 -10.21
CA LEU A 393 9.35 -3.76 -9.18
C LEU A 393 8.07 -4.58 -9.18
N ALA A 394 7.70 -5.18 -8.06
CA ALA A 394 6.43 -5.88 -7.90
C ALA A 394 5.52 -5.06 -6.98
N CYS A 395 4.25 -4.92 -7.33
CA CYS A 395 3.28 -4.11 -6.61
C CYS A 395 1.97 -4.86 -6.38
N GLY A 396 1.44 -4.76 -5.18
CA GLY A 396 0.02 -4.98 -4.91
C GLY A 396 -0.77 -3.79 -5.46
N TRP A 397 -1.72 -4.07 -6.34
CA TRP A 397 -2.45 -3.06 -7.10
C TRP A 397 -3.96 -3.24 -6.95
N GLU A 398 -4.43 -3.40 -5.71
CA GLU A 398 -5.84 -3.51 -5.35
C GLU A 398 -6.60 -4.50 -6.26
N SER A 399 -7.66 -4.06 -6.95
CA SER A 399 -8.46 -4.89 -7.87
C SER A 399 -7.73 -5.23 -9.18
N SER A 400 -6.63 -4.56 -9.48
CA SER A 400 -5.72 -4.92 -10.56
C SER A 400 -4.82 -6.11 -10.17
N GLY A 401 -4.85 -6.60 -8.93
CA GLY A 401 -4.05 -7.75 -8.51
C GLY A 401 -2.57 -7.42 -8.31
N ILE A 402 -1.70 -8.42 -8.51
CA ILE A 402 -0.24 -8.27 -8.42
C ILE A 402 0.33 -7.91 -9.78
N ARG A 403 1.13 -6.85 -9.83
CA ARG A 403 1.74 -6.28 -11.06
C ARG A 403 3.26 -6.29 -10.96
N VAL A 404 3.94 -6.67 -12.03
CA VAL A 404 5.41 -6.71 -12.06
C VAL A 404 5.93 -5.92 -13.26
N PHE A 405 6.89 -5.04 -12.99
CA PHE A 405 7.46 -4.12 -13.97
C PHE A 405 8.96 -4.35 -14.13
N ASP A 406 9.45 -4.33 -15.37
CA ASP A 406 10.88 -4.22 -15.69
C ASP A 406 11.29 -2.75 -15.48
N ILE A 407 12.24 -2.54 -14.56
CA ILE A 407 12.71 -1.21 -14.16
C ILE A 407 14.22 -1.03 -14.36
N LYS A 408 14.89 -1.92 -15.10
CA LYS A 408 16.35 -1.79 -15.40
C LYS A 408 16.74 -0.41 -15.91
N ASP A 409 15.90 0.15 -16.77
CA ASP A 409 15.92 1.57 -17.11
C ASP A 409 14.71 2.22 -16.43
N PRO A 410 14.91 2.96 -15.33
CA PRO A 410 13.80 3.47 -14.55
C PRO A 410 13.07 4.62 -15.26
N MET A 411 13.57 5.11 -16.41
CA MET A 411 12.90 6.07 -17.28
C MET A 411 12.05 5.40 -18.37
N HIS A 412 12.24 4.09 -18.61
CA HIS A 412 11.54 3.32 -19.64
C HIS A 412 10.95 2.02 -19.06
N VAL A 413 10.07 2.19 -18.08
CA VAL A 413 9.39 1.10 -17.39
C VAL A 413 8.35 0.43 -18.29
N ARG A 414 8.23 -0.90 -18.19
CA ARG A 414 7.16 -1.70 -18.83
C ARG A 414 6.65 -2.78 -17.90
N GLU A 415 5.37 -3.13 -18.03
CA GLU A 415 4.83 -4.30 -17.34
C GLU A 415 5.38 -5.58 -18.00
N ILE A 416 5.73 -6.59 -17.20
CA ILE A 416 6.25 -7.88 -17.67
C ILE A 416 5.43 -9.08 -17.22
N ALA A 417 4.69 -8.96 -16.11
CA ALA A 417 3.83 -10.01 -15.60
C ALA A 417 2.73 -9.44 -14.70
N TYR A 418 1.64 -10.18 -14.54
CA TYR A 418 0.61 -9.90 -13.55
C TYR A 418 -0.17 -11.16 -13.16
N TYR A 419 -0.76 -11.12 -11.97
CA TYR A 419 -1.65 -12.13 -11.44
C TYR A 419 -2.80 -11.45 -10.70
N ASN A 420 -4.00 -11.60 -11.23
CA ASN A 420 -5.23 -11.18 -10.57
C ASN A 420 -5.94 -12.44 -10.05
N PRO A 421 -6.01 -12.64 -8.73
CA PRO A 421 -6.52 -13.89 -8.18
C PRO A 421 -8.00 -14.11 -8.52
N PRO A 422 -8.46 -15.37 -8.53
CA PRO A 422 -9.89 -15.69 -8.62
C PRO A 422 -10.73 -14.91 -7.60
N ALA A 423 -11.71 -14.15 -8.09
CA ALA A 423 -12.62 -13.40 -7.22
C ALA A 423 -13.48 -14.34 -6.35
N ARG A 424 -13.66 -13.99 -5.07
CA ARG A 424 -14.40 -14.78 -4.06
C ARG A 424 -15.88 -14.37 -3.99
N LYS A 425 -16.52 -14.24 -5.16
CA LYS A 425 -17.85 -13.65 -5.32
C LYS A 425 -18.89 -14.26 -4.35
N GLY A 426 -19.55 -13.40 -3.57
CA GLY A 426 -20.62 -13.77 -2.63
C GLY A 426 -20.17 -14.49 -1.35
N GLN A 427 -18.87 -14.54 -1.05
CA GLN A 427 -18.33 -15.22 0.13
C GLN A 427 -18.07 -14.28 1.32
N ASN A 428 -18.68 -13.10 1.36
CA ASN A 428 -18.37 -12.04 2.34
C ASN A 428 -18.39 -12.51 3.80
N LEU A 429 -19.33 -13.37 4.18
CA LEU A 429 -19.48 -13.85 5.56
C LEU A 429 -18.43 -14.90 5.97
N GLN A 430 -17.67 -15.45 5.02
CA GLN A 430 -16.63 -16.46 5.27
C GLN A 430 -15.25 -15.82 5.46
N LEU A 431 -15.08 -14.56 5.04
CA LEU A 431 -13.81 -13.86 4.98
C LEU A 431 -13.69 -12.85 6.12
N LEU A 432 -13.69 -13.37 7.35
CA LEU A 432 -13.71 -12.57 8.58
C LEU A 432 -12.48 -11.67 8.77
N ASN A 433 -11.34 -12.01 8.18
CA ASN A 433 -10.13 -11.20 8.20
C ASN A 433 -9.89 -10.44 6.87
N SER A 434 -10.87 -10.39 5.96
CA SER A 434 -10.74 -9.61 4.73
C SER A 434 -11.26 -8.17 4.92
N PRO A 435 -10.39 -7.15 4.83
CA PRO A 435 -10.81 -5.76 4.76
C PRO A 435 -11.76 -5.52 3.59
N HIS A 436 -11.54 -6.17 2.44
CA HIS A 436 -12.38 -6.02 1.26
C HIS A 436 -13.80 -6.56 1.53
N ALA A 437 -13.91 -7.75 2.12
CA ALA A 437 -15.20 -8.34 2.50
C ALA A 437 -15.97 -7.47 3.51
N LEU A 438 -15.29 -6.87 4.47
CA LEU A 438 -15.92 -6.04 5.50
C LEU A 438 -16.24 -4.62 5.02
N ALA A 439 -15.35 -4.01 4.24
CA ALA A 439 -15.54 -2.69 3.64
C ALA A 439 -16.58 -2.70 2.52
N SER A 440 -16.83 -3.85 1.88
CA SER A 440 -17.84 -4.02 0.83
C SER A 440 -19.28 -3.72 1.26
N LEU A 441 -19.54 -3.46 2.55
CA LEU A 441 -20.80 -2.85 3.00
C LEU A 441 -21.07 -1.49 2.33
N ILE A 442 -20.01 -0.78 1.93
CA ILE A 442 -20.02 0.43 1.10
C ILE A 442 -19.64 0.01 -0.32
N GLY A 443 -20.49 0.29 -1.31
CA GLY A 443 -20.30 -0.14 -2.71
C GLY A 443 -19.55 0.82 -3.66
N PRO A 444 -19.48 2.15 -3.41
CA PRO A 444 -18.74 3.09 -4.28
C PRO A 444 -17.24 3.23 -4.00
N PRO A 445 -16.40 3.47 -5.04
CA PRO A 445 -14.97 3.76 -4.91
C PRO A 445 -14.76 5.23 -4.51
N ILE A 446 -14.99 5.54 -3.24
CA ILE A 446 -15.01 6.93 -2.75
C ILE A 446 -13.60 7.57 -2.79
N ILE A 447 -12.55 6.76 -2.61
CA ILE A 447 -11.16 7.23 -2.57
C ILE A 447 -10.67 7.73 -3.95
N GLU A 448 -11.35 7.33 -5.03
CA GLU A 448 -11.15 7.83 -6.40
C GLU A 448 -11.87 9.16 -6.69
N GLY A 449 -12.54 9.74 -5.69
CA GLY A 449 -13.37 10.92 -5.90
C GLY A 449 -12.64 12.08 -6.57
N PHE A 450 -11.35 12.28 -6.28
CA PHE A 450 -10.57 13.37 -6.86
C PHE A 450 -10.17 13.11 -8.32
N SER A 451 -9.71 11.90 -8.66
CA SER A 451 -9.36 11.52 -10.04
C SER A 451 -10.57 11.60 -10.97
N VAL A 452 -11.73 11.10 -10.50
CA VAL A 452 -13.01 11.19 -11.21
C VAL A 452 -13.47 12.65 -11.36
N ALA A 453 -13.47 13.44 -10.28
CA ALA A 453 -13.88 14.84 -10.34
C ALA A 453 -12.98 15.65 -11.29
N ARG A 454 -11.67 15.41 -11.29
CA ARG A 454 -10.74 16.03 -12.24
C ARG A 454 -11.04 15.64 -13.68
N SER A 455 -11.28 14.36 -13.96
CA SER A 455 -11.63 13.90 -15.32
C SER A 455 -12.92 14.57 -15.81
N MET A 456 -13.92 14.75 -14.93
CA MET A 456 -15.14 15.50 -15.24
C MET A 456 -14.86 16.97 -15.54
N LEU A 457 -14.07 17.66 -14.71
CA LEU A 457 -13.76 19.08 -14.92
C LEU A 457 -12.92 19.34 -16.17
N THR A 458 -12.08 18.39 -16.57
CA THR A 458 -11.24 18.48 -17.78
C THR A 458 -11.94 17.99 -19.05
N GLY A 459 -13.20 17.54 -18.94
CA GLY A 459 -14.02 17.09 -20.07
C GLY A 459 -13.60 15.74 -20.65
N ARG A 460 -12.87 14.92 -19.89
CA ARG A 460 -12.38 13.59 -20.29
C ARG A 460 -13.31 12.46 -19.84
N PHE A 461 -14.16 12.72 -18.86
CA PHE A 461 -15.14 11.75 -18.35
C PHE A 461 -16.38 11.67 -19.24
N ASP A 462 -16.72 10.49 -19.75
CA ASP A 462 -17.97 10.22 -20.45
C ASP A 462 -19.00 9.55 -19.51
N PRO A 463 -20.05 10.27 -19.07
CA PRO A 463 -21.08 9.69 -18.21
C PRO A 463 -21.84 8.52 -18.85
N ALA A 464 -21.84 8.39 -20.17
CA ALA A 464 -22.50 7.27 -20.84
C ALA A 464 -21.71 5.97 -20.69
N LYS A 465 -20.37 6.04 -20.60
CA LYS A 465 -19.50 4.88 -20.35
C LYS A 465 -19.45 4.48 -18.89
N ALA A 466 -19.59 5.44 -17.98
CA ALA A 466 -19.72 5.17 -16.54
C ALA A 466 -21.03 4.47 -16.16
N LEU A 467 -22.04 4.47 -17.05
CA LEU A 467 -23.30 3.75 -16.84
C LEU A 467 -23.11 2.25 -17.15
N SER A 468 -22.76 1.48 -16.13
CA SER A 468 -22.82 0.01 -16.18
C SER A 468 -24.10 -0.53 -15.51
N SER A 469 -24.34 -1.83 -15.69
CA SER A 469 -25.30 -2.62 -14.88
C SER A 469 -25.06 -2.47 -13.39
N ARG A 470 -23.84 -2.11 -12.98
CA ARG A 470 -23.37 -2.06 -11.60
C ARG A 470 -23.54 -0.71 -10.92
N ILE A 471 -23.94 0.34 -11.65
CA ILE A 471 -24.05 1.71 -11.08
C ILE A 471 -25.06 1.82 -9.90
N GLY A 472 -25.93 0.82 -9.73
CA GLY A 472 -26.86 0.71 -8.62
C GLY A 472 -26.32 -0.04 -7.40
N ASP A 473 -25.14 -0.66 -7.50
CA ASP A 473 -24.53 -1.50 -6.46
C ASP A 473 -23.81 -0.62 -5.42
N LEU A 474 -24.60 0.17 -4.69
CA LEU A 474 -24.12 1.18 -3.74
C LEU A 474 -23.85 0.61 -2.33
N ALA A 475 -24.23 -0.62 -2.06
CA ALA A 475 -24.04 -1.31 -0.79
C ALA A 475 -24.03 -2.82 -1.03
N LEU A 476 -23.44 -3.57 -0.08
CA LEU A 476 -23.35 -5.03 -0.14
C LEU A 476 -22.62 -5.51 -1.41
N GLY A 477 -21.41 -4.99 -1.61
CA GLY A 477 -20.52 -5.37 -2.69
C GLY A 477 -20.33 -6.89 -2.77
N ASP A 478 -20.08 -7.37 -3.98
CA ASP A 478 -20.24 -8.79 -4.29
C ASP A 478 -18.93 -9.59 -4.29
N LEU A 479 -17.79 -8.96 -3.98
CA LEU A 479 -16.44 -9.57 -4.06
C LEU A 479 -16.14 -10.16 -5.44
N SER A 480 -16.52 -9.42 -6.48
CA SER A 480 -16.23 -9.76 -7.87
C SER A 480 -14.80 -9.43 -8.31
N THR A 481 -13.99 -8.88 -7.41
CA THR A 481 -12.52 -8.77 -7.46
C THR A 481 -11.93 -9.12 -6.09
N ASP A 482 -10.61 -9.05 -5.96
CA ASP A 482 -9.89 -9.11 -4.70
C ASP A 482 -9.03 -7.85 -4.58
N TRP A 483 -8.75 -7.38 -3.36
CA TRP A 483 -7.79 -6.30 -3.13
C TRP A 483 -6.44 -6.90 -2.79
N CYS A 484 -5.45 -6.68 -3.65
CA CYS A 484 -4.07 -7.06 -3.36
C CYS A 484 -3.31 -5.83 -2.84
N MET A 485 -3.23 -5.69 -1.52
CA MET A 485 -2.67 -4.52 -0.85
C MET A 485 -1.27 -4.75 -0.24
N SER A 486 -0.88 -6.01 -0.04
CA SER A 486 0.42 -6.35 0.54
C SER A 486 1.57 -6.17 -0.46
N ALA A 487 2.77 -5.86 0.05
CA ALA A 487 3.99 -5.86 -0.75
C ALA A 487 4.26 -7.28 -1.28
N PRO A 488 4.49 -7.47 -2.59
CA PRO A 488 4.90 -8.77 -3.10
C PRO A 488 6.41 -8.94 -2.86
N GLU A 489 6.78 -9.75 -1.87
CA GLU A 489 8.18 -9.95 -1.52
C GLU A 489 8.88 -10.96 -2.44
N TRP A 490 10.10 -10.65 -2.84
CA TRP A 490 10.89 -11.44 -3.79
C TRP A 490 11.61 -12.61 -3.14
N HIS A 491 11.37 -13.82 -3.67
CA HIS A 491 11.96 -15.09 -3.24
C HIS A 491 12.43 -15.91 -4.46
N GLY A 492 13.58 -15.55 -5.02
CA GLY A 492 14.04 -16.10 -6.30
C GLY A 492 13.15 -15.66 -7.45
N SER A 493 12.58 -16.61 -8.19
CA SER A 493 11.56 -16.33 -9.22
C SER A 493 10.15 -16.16 -8.64
N GLN A 494 9.99 -16.37 -7.33
CA GLN A 494 8.69 -16.31 -6.67
C GLN A 494 8.41 -14.94 -6.07
N LEU A 495 7.13 -14.62 -5.98
CA LEU A 495 6.58 -13.52 -5.20
C LEU A 495 5.69 -14.09 -4.11
N TRP A 496 5.99 -13.74 -2.86
CA TRP A 496 5.21 -14.13 -1.70
C TRP A 496 4.41 -12.92 -1.26
N THR A 497 3.09 -13.06 -1.21
CA THR A 497 2.21 -11.91 -0.97
C THR A 497 0.87 -12.35 -0.41
N THR A 498 0.05 -11.37 -0.04
CA THR A 498 -1.30 -11.59 0.46
C THR A 498 -2.27 -10.65 -0.25
N CYS A 499 -3.39 -11.21 -0.71
CA CYS A 499 -4.56 -10.43 -1.10
C CYS A 499 -5.67 -10.61 -0.06
N ASN A 500 -6.55 -9.62 0.05
CA ASN A 500 -7.48 -9.49 1.16
C ASN A 500 -8.47 -10.66 1.24
N ASP A 501 -8.95 -11.17 0.10
CA ASP A 501 -9.92 -12.26 0.06
C ASP A 501 -9.26 -13.64 -0.08
N ASN A 502 -8.24 -13.76 -0.95
CA ASN A 502 -7.57 -15.04 -1.18
C ASN A 502 -6.52 -15.39 -0.10
N GLY A 503 -6.10 -14.42 0.72
CA GLY A 503 -5.08 -14.61 1.74
C GLY A 503 -3.68 -14.75 1.16
N PHE A 504 -2.80 -15.44 1.91
CA PHE A 504 -1.41 -15.67 1.52
C PHE A 504 -1.29 -16.56 0.28
N MET A 505 -0.46 -16.14 -0.66
CA MET A 505 -0.18 -16.80 -1.93
C MET A 505 1.33 -16.78 -2.24
N VAL A 506 1.78 -17.87 -2.84
CA VAL A 506 3.08 -17.97 -3.51
C VAL A 506 2.83 -17.96 -5.01
N LEU A 507 3.38 -16.98 -5.70
CA LEU A 507 3.29 -16.81 -7.15
C LEU A 507 4.67 -17.05 -7.76
N ASP A 508 4.74 -17.61 -8.96
CA ASP A 508 6.00 -17.84 -9.69
C ASP A 508 5.97 -17.11 -11.04
N LEU A 509 7.05 -16.40 -11.34
CA LEU A 509 7.29 -15.72 -12.61
C LEU A 509 7.81 -16.71 -13.66
N GLY A 510 7.04 -16.91 -14.73
CA GLY A 510 7.35 -17.82 -15.82
C GLY A 510 7.79 -17.14 -17.11
N ASN A 511 7.95 -17.93 -18.18
CA ASN A 511 8.26 -17.46 -19.54
C ASN A 511 9.53 -16.60 -19.65
N ASP A 512 10.49 -16.79 -18.76
CA ASP A 512 11.80 -16.10 -18.73
C ASP A 512 11.72 -14.56 -18.76
N VAL A 513 10.58 -13.99 -18.31
CA VAL A 513 10.39 -12.52 -18.31
C VAL A 513 11.20 -11.82 -17.22
N TYR A 514 11.62 -12.58 -16.21
CA TYR A 514 12.43 -12.12 -15.09
C TYR A 514 13.65 -13.04 -14.94
N SER A 515 14.80 -12.46 -14.58
CA SER A 515 16.02 -13.20 -14.28
C SER A 515 16.45 -12.84 -12.88
N VAL A 516 16.53 -13.85 -12.01
CA VAL A 516 16.90 -13.66 -10.60
C VAL A 516 18.31 -13.10 -10.51
N PRO A 517 18.49 -11.90 -9.93
CA PRO A 517 19.80 -11.33 -9.74
C PRO A 517 20.56 -12.04 -8.62
N PRO A 518 21.90 -12.14 -8.69
CA PRO A 518 22.70 -12.86 -7.70
C PRO A 518 22.66 -12.22 -6.30
N ASP A 519 22.32 -10.95 -6.22
CA ASP A 519 22.23 -10.10 -5.03
C ASP A 519 20.78 -9.71 -4.71
N GLN A 520 19.80 -10.54 -5.10
CA GLN A 520 18.39 -10.29 -4.81
C GLN A 520 18.17 -10.05 -3.32
N GLN A 521 17.49 -8.95 -3.01
CA GLN A 521 17.09 -8.57 -1.66
C GLN A 521 15.79 -7.79 -1.78
N SER A 522 14.66 -8.45 -1.49
CA SER A 522 13.34 -7.79 -1.50
C SER A 522 13.37 -6.52 -0.66
N THR A 523 13.07 -5.37 -1.29
CA THR A 523 13.22 -4.04 -0.68
C THR A 523 11.89 -3.29 -0.73
N VAL A 524 11.25 -3.15 0.43
CA VAL A 524 9.93 -2.50 0.62
C VAL A 524 10.07 -1.07 1.16
N GLY A 525 11.27 -0.68 1.61
CA GLY A 525 11.60 0.69 2.05
C GLY A 525 11.40 0.99 3.53
N SER A 526 10.69 0.16 4.29
CA SER A 526 10.46 0.32 5.74
C SER A 526 10.35 -1.00 6.48
#